data_AF-A0A2V8GKA4-F1
#
_entry.id   AF-A0A2V8GKA4-F1
#
_cell.length_a   1.000
_cell.length_b   1.000
_cell.length_c   1.000
_cell.angle_alpha   90.00
_cell.angle_beta   90.00
_cell.angle_gamma   90.00
#
_symmetry.space_group_name_H-M   'P 1'
#
loop_
_entity.id
_entity.type
_entity.pdbx_description
1 polymer ?
#
loop_
_entity_poly.entity_id
_entity_poly.type
_entity_poly.pdbx_seq_one_letter_code
_entity_poly.pdbx_strand_id
1 'polypeptide(L)'
;MSRTNRGSCSWGSGRPSSREGDEDGVNHEGREEHEVKKFVFFAAFVAFVAFVVSWFSWSWLVYSDAKPILDALRPELIPDALRSLTPMQREASWPAWVSTRDTEIRERLAAGDEDSVITFLLFGVTFTSQPRYSFATAVATREPDAVVADPVVQARIKGLVAAVASPGANERLQFARRVIERHGIDFTTDMGRQGAREVLRAALTRMLADYDAYFRDSAPGATLFRNRGLSSDTSIYAAFAIDAALKDAAAMGVLKQGSVRRVAVIGPGLDFTDKQEGYDFYPVQTIQPFAVTDSLRARNLAAPRDFQLMTYDLNPRVNDHIAAARQRAARGAGYTIQLPRDPAQQWVRDLLGYWTRVGGKIGATVPPVAPPPAAGRVDVRAVRIRPDVVQMITPRDLDIILQRPEPLPDSDRFDLVIATNILIYYDVFEQSLALANIARMLHSEGVLLTNNPLFELPAIPVHQIGETKAIYTDGGSDWIAWYQRE
;
A
#
# COMPACT_ATOMS: atom_id res chain seq x y z
N MET A 1 -43.84 19.39 56.85
CA MET A 1 -44.43 20.50 56.07
C MET A 1 -44.45 20.06 54.61
N SER A 2 -45.53 19.39 54.16
CA SER A 2 -46.68 19.95 53.39
C SER A 2 -46.27 20.33 51.95
N ARG A 3 -46.82 19.86 50.82
CA ARG A 3 -48.09 19.24 50.37
C ARG A 3 -47.79 18.58 48.98
N THR A 4 -48.09 17.31 48.70
CA THR A 4 -49.31 16.77 48.02
C THR A 4 -50.04 17.65 47.01
N ASN A 5 -50.25 17.15 45.77
CA ASN A 5 -51.61 17.09 45.23
C ASN A 5 -51.81 15.88 44.29
N ARG A 6 -52.97 15.22 44.45
CA ARG A 6 -53.52 14.06 43.73
C ARG A 6 -54.69 14.50 42.86
N GLY A 7 -55.09 13.63 41.92
CA GLY A 7 -56.48 13.44 41.45
C GLY A 7 -56.48 12.85 40.04
N SER A 8 -56.83 11.60 39.68
CA SER A 8 -57.85 10.59 40.07
C SER A 8 -59.21 10.71 39.36
N CYS A 9 -59.59 9.62 38.65
CA CYS A 9 -60.94 9.08 38.39
C CYS A 9 -61.85 9.81 37.38
N SER A 10 -62.77 9.20 36.60
CA SER A 10 -63.22 7.81 36.39
C SER A 10 -64.16 7.73 35.16
N TRP A 11 -64.39 6.49 34.72
CA TRP A 11 -65.38 5.86 33.84
C TRP A 11 -66.81 6.41 33.69
N GLY A 12 -67.43 6.08 32.53
CA GLY A 12 -68.89 5.99 32.28
C GLY A 12 -69.22 6.06 30.77
N SER A 13 -69.29 4.95 30.04
CA SER A 13 -70.50 4.18 29.66
C SER A 13 -71.56 4.94 28.84
N GLY A 14 -71.72 4.56 27.56
CA GLY A 14 -72.85 4.98 26.72
C GLY A 14 -72.87 4.30 25.35
N ARG A 15 -73.73 3.29 25.19
CA ARG A 15 -74.31 2.73 23.95
C ARG A 15 -75.83 2.65 24.22
N PRO A 16 -76.74 2.38 23.25
CA PRO A 16 -76.62 2.23 21.78
C PRO A 16 -77.77 2.91 20.96
N SER A 17 -77.72 2.84 19.62
CA SER A 17 -78.80 2.57 18.62
C SER A 17 -78.55 3.37 17.33
N SER A 18 -78.83 2.95 16.09
CA SER A 18 -79.15 1.67 15.41
C SER A 18 -79.40 1.99 13.91
N ARG A 19 -79.01 1.07 13.00
CA ARG A 19 -79.44 0.88 11.58
C ARG A 19 -78.96 1.94 10.56
N GLU A 20 -78.61 1.64 9.30
CA GLU A 20 -78.77 0.49 8.39
C GLU A 20 -77.93 0.72 7.10
N GLY A 21 -77.45 -0.36 6.44
CA GLY A 21 -77.06 -0.48 5.01
C GLY A 21 -75.75 0.21 4.57
N ASP A 22 -74.90 -0.32 3.69
CA ASP A 22 -74.91 -1.53 2.86
C ASP A 22 -73.50 -1.75 2.25
N GLU A 23 -73.24 -3.03 1.97
CA GLU A 23 -72.41 -3.62 0.90
C GLU A 23 -70.86 -3.53 0.88
N ASP A 24 -70.30 -4.75 0.94
CA ASP A 24 -68.93 -5.18 0.67
C ASP A 24 -68.48 -4.94 -0.78
N GLY A 25 -67.23 -4.53 -0.95
CA GLY A 25 -66.56 -4.41 -2.24
C GLY A 25 -65.06 -4.22 -2.08
N VAL A 26 -64.36 -5.28 -1.66
CA VAL A 26 -62.90 -5.29 -1.53
C VAL A 26 -62.26 -5.33 -2.94
N ASN A 27 -61.75 -4.21 -3.41
CA ASN A 27 -60.83 -4.14 -4.55
C ASN A 27 -59.47 -4.73 -4.15
N HIS A 28 -59.27 -6.03 -4.43
CA HIS A 28 -58.01 -6.75 -4.23
C HIS A 28 -56.92 -6.42 -5.27
N GLU A 29 -57.24 -5.68 -6.33
CA GLU A 29 -56.35 -5.47 -7.48
C GLU A 29 -55.24 -4.43 -7.25
N GLY A 30 -55.42 -3.48 -6.33
CA GLY A 30 -54.44 -2.41 -6.10
C GLY A 30 -53.26 -2.79 -5.19
N ARG A 31 -53.38 -3.87 -4.41
CA ARG A 31 -52.37 -4.27 -3.42
C ARG A 31 -51.34 -5.23 -4.01
N GLU A 32 -51.74 -6.12 -4.91
CA GLU A 32 -50.81 -6.99 -5.64
C GLU A 32 -49.93 -6.17 -6.59
N GLU A 33 -50.48 -5.19 -7.30
CA GLU A 33 -49.70 -4.37 -8.23
C GLU A 33 -48.63 -3.53 -7.52
N HIS A 34 -48.92 -3.06 -6.31
CA HIS A 34 -47.98 -2.28 -5.49
C HIS A 34 -46.89 -3.15 -4.87
N GLU A 35 -47.22 -4.38 -4.44
CA GLU A 35 -46.25 -5.35 -3.93
C GLU A 35 -45.36 -5.91 -5.05
N VAL A 36 -45.91 -6.17 -6.25
CA VAL A 36 -45.14 -6.58 -7.43
C VAL A 36 -44.21 -5.45 -7.88
N LYS A 37 -44.66 -4.19 -7.89
CA LYS A 37 -43.80 -3.03 -8.22
C LYS A 37 -42.68 -2.84 -7.20
N LYS A 38 -42.92 -3.04 -5.90
CA LYS A 38 -41.89 -3.03 -4.85
C LYS A 38 -40.92 -4.20 -4.98
N PHE A 39 -41.40 -5.39 -5.33
CA PHE A 39 -40.58 -6.58 -5.52
C PHE A 39 -39.68 -6.44 -6.76
N VAL A 40 -40.19 -5.87 -7.85
CA VAL A 40 -39.42 -5.55 -9.05
C VAL A 40 -38.41 -4.44 -8.78
N PHE A 41 -38.77 -3.39 -8.03
CA PHE A 41 -37.81 -2.35 -7.61
C PHE A 41 -36.73 -2.90 -6.67
N PHE A 42 -37.10 -3.80 -5.74
CA PHE A 42 -36.15 -4.42 -4.82
C PHE A 42 -35.24 -5.43 -5.53
N ALA A 43 -35.77 -6.24 -6.45
CA ALA A 43 -34.99 -7.16 -7.28
C ALA A 43 -34.08 -6.40 -8.26
N ALA A 44 -34.55 -5.28 -8.84
CA ALA A 44 -33.74 -4.40 -9.67
C ALA A 44 -32.69 -3.64 -8.84
N PHE A 45 -32.98 -3.26 -7.59
CA PHE A 45 -32.03 -2.64 -6.68
C PHE A 45 -31.00 -3.65 -6.14
N VAL A 46 -31.39 -4.90 -5.85
CA VAL A 46 -30.49 -5.99 -5.49
C VAL A 46 -29.65 -6.41 -6.69
N ALA A 47 -30.22 -6.45 -7.89
CA ALA A 47 -29.47 -6.66 -9.13
C ALA A 47 -28.54 -5.49 -9.43
N PHE A 48 -28.94 -4.24 -9.16
CA PHE A 48 -28.09 -3.04 -9.32
C PHE A 48 -26.98 -2.99 -8.27
N VAL A 49 -27.25 -3.38 -7.03
CA VAL A 49 -26.22 -3.53 -5.98
C VAL A 49 -25.31 -4.72 -6.28
N ALA A 50 -25.82 -5.83 -6.83
CA ALA A 50 -25.01 -6.94 -7.32
C ALA A 50 -24.21 -6.59 -8.59
N PHE A 51 -24.68 -5.66 -9.41
CA PHE A 51 -23.98 -5.15 -10.60
C PHE A 51 -22.93 -4.10 -10.23
N VAL A 52 -23.17 -3.32 -9.17
CA VAL A 52 -22.23 -2.32 -8.62
C VAL A 52 -21.14 -2.97 -7.75
N VAL A 53 -21.38 -4.16 -7.22
CA VAL A 53 -20.31 -5.03 -6.71
C VAL A 53 -19.99 -6.09 -7.74
N SER A 54 -19.41 -5.67 -8.88
CA SER A 54 -18.48 -6.55 -9.58
C SER A 54 -17.36 -6.86 -8.58
N TRP A 55 -17.51 -7.97 -7.87
CA TRP A 55 -16.43 -8.60 -7.14
C TRP A 55 -15.42 -9.00 -8.21
N PHE A 56 -14.45 -8.13 -8.49
CA PHE A 56 -13.21 -8.60 -9.06
C PHE A 56 -12.67 -9.65 -8.09
N SER A 57 -12.92 -10.92 -8.39
CA SER A 57 -12.09 -12.01 -7.93
C SER A 57 -10.69 -11.81 -8.49
N TRP A 58 -9.68 -12.27 -7.77
CA TRP A 58 -8.39 -12.53 -8.38
C TRP A 58 -8.42 -13.92 -9.02
N SER A 59 -7.75 -14.06 -10.16
CA SER A 59 -7.40 -15.35 -10.74
C SER A 59 -5.92 -15.64 -10.49
N TRP A 60 -5.61 -16.93 -10.34
CA TRP A 60 -4.24 -17.42 -10.38
C TRP A 60 -3.71 -17.38 -11.81
N LEU A 61 -2.42 -17.07 -11.97
CA LEU A 61 -1.74 -17.17 -13.24
C LEU A 61 -1.74 -18.64 -13.69
N VAL A 62 -2.35 -18.91 -14.85
CA VAL A 62 -2.48 -20.27 -15.39
C VAL A 62 -1.25 -20.67 -16.20
N TYR A 63 -0.99 -21.98 -16.33
CA TYR A 63 0.20 -22.48 -17.01
C TYR A 63 0.31 -21.98 -18.46
N SER A 64 -0.81 -21.86 -19.18
CA SER A 64 -0.80 -21.35 -20.55
C SER A 64 -0.26 -19.92 -20.67
N ASP A 65 -0.40 -19.10 -19.62
CA ASP A 65 0.18 -17.76 -19.58
C ASP A 65 1.67 -17.78 -19.17
N ALA A 66 2.09 -18.74 -18.34
CA ALA A 66 3.48 -18.91 -17.92
C ALA A 66 4.36 -19.62 -18.95
N LYS A 67 3.79 -20.51 -19.75
CA LYS A 67 4.50 -21.38 -20.67
C LYS A 67 5.43 -20.60 -21.62
N PRO A 68 5.01 -19.50 -22.27
CA PRO A 68 5.90 -18.74 -23.14
C PRO A 68 7.12 -18.15 -22.42
N ILE A 69 6.99 -17.82 -21.13
CA ILE A 69 8.10 -17.34 -20.30
C ILE A 69 9.07 -18.49 -20.02
N LEU A 70 8.54 -19.65 -19.61
CA LEU A 70 9.33 -20.87 -19.36
C LEU A 70 10.08 -21.35 -20.61
N ASP A 71 9.52 -21.16 -21.79
CA ASP A 71 10.14 -21.54 -23.06
C ASP A 71 11.23 -20.54 -23.50
N ALA A 72 11.10 -19.26 -23.14
CA ALA A 72 12.01 -18.19 -23.55
C ALA A 72 13.21 -18.01 -22.61
N LEU A 73 13.04 -18.28 -21.32
CA LEU A 73 14.09 -18.08 -20.33
C LEU A 73 15.18 -19.15 -20.41
N ARG A 74 16.43 -18.74 -20.13
CA ARG A 74 17.53 -19.69 -19.96
C ARG A 74 17.25 -20.61 -18.76
N PRO A 75 17.62 -21.91 -18.83
CA PRO A 75 17.28 -22.87 -17.78
C PRO A 75 17.66 -22.42 -16.36
N GLU A 76 18.82 -21.79 -16.18
CA GLU A 76 19.31 -21.31 -14.88
C GLU A 76 18.45 -20.22 -14.23
N LEU A 77 17.60 -19.54 -15.01
CA LEU A 77 16.66 -18.54 -14.51
C LEU A 77 15.32 -19.16 -14.08
N ILE A 78 15.05 -20.41 -14.47
CA ILE A 78 13.82 -21.14 -14.08
C ILE A 78 14.04 -21.78 -12.71
N PRO A 79 13.07 -21.71 -11.77
CA PRO A 79 13.18 -22.38 -10.48
C PRO A 79 13.45 -23.88 -10.59
N ASP A 80 14.30 -24.42 -9.71
CA ASP A 80 14.73 -25.83 -9.75
C ASP A 80 13.55 -26.81 -9.76
N ALA A 81 12.50 -26.50 -9.00
CA ALA A 81 11.26 -27.28 -8.91
C ALA A 81 10.53 -27.43 -10.26
N LEU A 82 10.72 -26.49 -11.19
CA LEU A 82 10.12 -26.53 -12.53
C LEU A 82 11.13 -26.96 -13.60
N ARG A 83 12.41 -26.61 -13.42
CA ARG A 83 13.47 -26.81 -14.42
C ARG A 83 13.61 -28.28 -14.82
N SER A 84 13.55 -29.20 -13.85
CA SER A 84 13.73 -30.65 -14.05
C SER A 84 12.51 -31.37 -14.65
N LEU A 85 11.36 -30.70 -14.72
CA LEU A 85 10.11 -31.29 -15.20
C LEU A 85 9.95 -31.13 -16.72
N THR A 86 9.36 -32.13 -17.37
CA THR A 86 8.88 -32.03 -18.76
C THR A 86 7.72 -31.02 -18.87
N PRO A 87 7.41 -30.47 -20.06
CA PRO A 87 6.31 -29.52 -20.23
C PRO A 87 4.95 -30.02 -19.70
N MET A 88 4.62 -31.30 -19.95
CA MET A 88 3.38 -31.91 -19.46
C MET A 88 3.35 -32.03 -17.92
N GLN A 89 4.50 -32.36 -17.30
CA GLN A 89 4.62 -32.40 -15.84
C GLN A 89 4.55 -30.99 -15.22
N ARG A 90 5.14 -29.98 -15.87
CA ARG A 90 5.01 -28.58 -15.43
C ARG A 90 3.56 -28.14 -15.46
N GLU A 91 2.84 -28.40 -16.54
CA GLU A 91 1.42 -28.04 -16.66
C GLU A 91 0.57 -28.69 -15.55
N ALA A 92 0.77 -29.98 -15.31
CA ALA A 92 0.04 -30.71 -14.28
C ALA A 92 0.37 -30.23 -12.85
N SER A 93 1.61 -29.79 -12.59
CA SER A 93 2.05 -29.32 -11.27
C SER A 93 1.86 -27.82 -11.04
N TRP A 94 1.59 -27.05 -12.09
CA TRP A 94 1.55 -25.59 -12.05
C TRP A 94 0.60 -25.02 -11.00
N PRO A 95 -0.67 -25.49 -10.85
CA PRO A 95 -1.57 -24.93 -9.83
C PRO A 95 -1.03 -25.09 -8.41
N ALA A 96 -0.43 -26.25 -8.12
CA ALA A 96 0.18 -26.50 -6.82
C ALA A 96 1.44 -25.64 -6.62
N TRP A 97 2.28 -25.51 -7.64
CA TRP A 97 3.46 -24.65 -7.60
C TRP A 97 3.09 -23.19 -7.31
N VAL A 98 2.10 -22.64 -8.01
CA VAL A 98 1.62 -21.26 -7.81
C VAL A 98 1.10 -21.07 -6.38
N SER A 99 0.25 -21.97 -5.87
CA SER A 99 -0.29 -21.85 -4.52
C SER A 99 0.79 -21.92 -3.44
N THR A 100 1.77 -22.81 -3.59
CA THR A 100 2.91 -22.90 -2.68
C THR A 100 3.76 -21.63 -2.75
N ARG A 101 4.04 -21.12 -3.95
CA ARG A 101 4.88 -19.95 -4.12
C ARG A 101 4.24 -18.67 -3.56
N ASP A 102 2.92 -18.49 -3.70
CA ASP A 102 2.20 -17.37 -3.06
C ASP A 102 2.31 -17.42 -1.53
N THR A 103 2.21 -18.62 -0.96
CA THR A 103 2.41 -18.82 0.49
C THR A 103 3.83 -18.41 0.90
N GLU A 104 4.85 -18.89 0.18
CA GLU A 104 6.26 -18.53 0.44
C GLU A 104 6.51 -17.02 0.30
N ILE A 105 5.93 -16.37 -0.71
CA ILE A 105 6.04 -14.92 -0.91
C ILE A 105 5.40 -14.17 0.26
N ARG A 106 4.21 -14.59 0.71
CA ARG A 106 3.50 -13.97 1.83
C ARG A 106 4.22 -14.19 3.16
N GLU A 107 4.89 -15.33 3.35
CA GLU A 107 5.71 -15.60 4.53
C GLU A 107 6.88 -14.60 4.66
N ARG A 108 7.41 -14.06 3.55
CA ARG A 108 8.45 -13.02 3.55
C ARG A 108 7.98 -11.69 4.16
N LEU A 109 6.68 -11.47 4.35
CA LEU A 109 6.16 -10.31 5.06
C LEU A 109 6.63 -10.25 6.51
N ALA A 110 6.78 -11.39 7.18
CA ALA A 110 7.22 -11.43 8.56
C ALA A 110 8.64 -10.87 8.72
N ALA A 111 9.55 -11.22 7.81
CA ALA A 111 10.90 -10.66 7.78
C ALA A 111 10.90 -9.15 7.45
N GLY A 112 10.00 -8.70 6.57
CA GLY A 112 9.84 -7.27 6.26
C GLY A 112 9.28 -6.43 7.42
N ASP A 113 8.39 -7.03 8.21
CA ASP A 113 7.89 -6.47 9.47
C ASP A 113 9.04 -6.27 10.48
N GLU A 114 9.95 -7.25 10.61
CA GLU A 114 11.14 -7.14 11.46
C GLU A 114 12.08 -6.03 10.99
N ASP A 115 12.40 -5.97 9.69
CA ASP A 115 13.22 -4.91 9.12
C ASP A 115 12.63 -3.51 9.40
N SER A 116 11.31 -3.39 9.39
CA SER A 116 10.60 -2.15 9.72
C SER A 116 10.78 -1.77 11.19
N VAL A 117 10.73 -2.74 12.12
CA VAL A 117 11.02 -2.52 13.54
C VAL A 117 12.48 -2.15 13.77
N ILE A 118 13.42 -2.72 13.02
CA ILE A 118 14.83 -2.35 13.13
C ILE A 118 15.10 -0.96 12.56
N THR A 119 14.45 -0.59 11.46
CA THR A 119 14.50 0.79 10.95
C THR A 119 13.98 1.76 12.01
N PHE A 120 12.85 1.42 12.65
CA PHE A 120 12.30 2.21 13.74
C PHE A 120 13.25 2.28 14.95
N LEU A 121 13.88 1.18 15.34
CA LEU A 121 14.91 1.13 16.38
C LEU A 121 16.04 2.11 16.10
N LEU A 122 16.58 2.13 14.88
CA LEU A 122 17.74 2.95 14.52
C LEU A 122 17.40 4.44 14.42
N PHE A 123 16.22 4.78 13.89
CA PHE A 123 15.94 6.14 13.47
C PHE A 123 14.76 6.83 14.16
N GLY A 124 13.84 6.08 14.78
CA GLY A 124 12.66 6.64 15.44
C GLY A 124 12.98 7.60 16.58
N VAL A 125 12.14 8.61 16.81
CA VAL A 125 12.40 9.68 17.77
C VAL A 125 11.37 9.75 18.90
N THR A 126 10.27 9.00 18.85
CA THR A 126 9.22 9.09 19.89
C THR A 126 9.43 8.18 21.10
N PHE A 127 10.21 7.10 20.98
CA PHE A 127 10.38 6.12 22.06
C PHE A 127 11.65 6.31 22.90
N THR A 128 12.53 7.22 22.50
CA THR A 128 13.85 7.39 23.10
C THR A 128 14.36 8.83 22.97
N SER A 129 15.22 9.25 23.90
CA SER A 129 15.95 10.52 23.84
C SER A 129 17.35 10.36 23.24
N GLN A 130 17.76 9.14 22.88
CA GLN A 130 19.04 8.88 22.23
C GLN A 130 19.04 9.51 20.83
N PRO A 131 20.19 9.98 20.33
CA PRO A 131 20.29 10.47 18.96
C PRO A 131 19.94 9.36 17.97
N ARG A 132 19.47 9.76 16.78
CA ARG A 132 19.33 8.85 15.63
C ARG A 132 20.68 8.21 15.33
N TYR A 133 20.70 6.93 14.99
CA TYR A 133 21.94 6.28 14.58
C TYR A 133 22.40 6.83 13.22
N SER A 134 23.68 7.17 13.09
CA SER A 134 24.26 7.69 11.85
C SER A 134 25.44 6.82 11.43
N PHE A 135 25.28 6.17 10.27
CA PHE A 135 26.35 5.38 9.65
C PHE A 135 27.51 6.24 9.14
N ALA A 136 27.33 7.55 8.98
CA ALA A 136 28.40 8.46 8.56
C ALA A 136 29.37 8.82 9.70
N THR A 137 28.89 8.82 10.95
CA THR A 137 29.69 9.15 12.15
C THR A 137 30.17 7.91 12.89
N ALA A 138 29.61 6.73 12.61
CA ALA A 138 30.12 5.44 13.08
C ALA A 138 31.40 5.09 12.29
N VAL A 139 32.54 5.52 12.83
CA VAL A 139 33.79 5.88 12.11
C VAL A 139 34.40 4.86 11.13
N ALA A 140 34.05 3.56 11.08
CA ALA A 140 34.75 2.67 10.14
C ALA A 140 34.08 1.35 9.73
N THR A 141 32.94 0.95 10.27
CA THR A 141 32.38 -0.37 9.93
C THR A 141 30.85 -0.37 9.91
N ARG A 142 30.28 -0.74 8.76
CA ARG A 142 28.91 -1.31 8.69
C ARG A 142 28.85 -2.73 9.25
N GLU A 143 30.00 -3.27 9.67
CA GLU A 143 30.13 -4.59 10.28
C GLU A 143 29.08 -4.80 11.38
N PRO A 144 28.23 -5.82 11.24
CA PRO A 144 27.09 -6.05 12.11
C PRO A 144 27.42 -6.00 13.61
N ASP A 145 28.50 -6.66 14.03
CA ASP A 145 28.87 -6.76 15.45
C ASP A 145 29.27 -5.41 16.05
N ALA A 146 29.94 -4.55 15.27
CA ALA A 146 30.34 -3.23 15.72
C ALA A 146 29.13 -2.31 15.91
N VAL A 147 28.20 -2.34 14.96
CA VAL A 147 26.95 -1.54 15.04
C VAL A 147 26.09 -2.01 16.20
N VAL A 148 25.94 -3.34 16.38
CA VAL A 148 25.18 -3.88 17.50
C VAL A 148 25.82 -3.52 18.83
N ALA A 149 27.16 -3.54 18.95
CA ALA A 149 27.87 -3.21 20.19
C ALA A 149 27.90 -1.69 20.51
N ASP A 150 27.50 -0.83 19.56
CA ASP A 150 27.53 0.62 19.75
C ASP A 150 26.68 1.05 20.97
N PRO A 151 27.22 1.89 21.88
CA PRO A 151 26.50 2.33 23.08
C PRO A 151 25.17 3.04 22.79
N VAL A 152 25.07 3.81 21.71
CA VAL A 152 23.83 4.46 21.28
C VAL A 152 22.83 3.40 20.86
N VAL A 153 23.23 2.42 20.05
CA VAL A 153 22.35 1.32 19.61
C VAL A 153 21.86 0.51 20.81
N GLN A 154 22.73 0.13 21.74
CA GLN A 154 22.35 -0.59 22.95
C GLN A 154 21.36 0.20 23.83
N ALA A 155 21.59 1.51 23.99
CA ALA A 155 20.68 2.38 24.71
C ALA A 155 19.31 2.49 24.01
N ARG A 156 19.29 2.55 22.68
CA ARG A 156 18.06 2.54 21.87
C ARG A 156 17.31 1.22 21.98
N ILE A 157 17.99 0.08 21.95
CA ILE A 157 17.39 -1.25 22.17
C ILE A 157 16.69 -1.29 23.53
N LYS A 158 17.37 -0.83 24.59
CA LYS A 158 16.78 -0.75 25.93
C LYS A 158 15.55 0.15 25.95
N GLY A 159 15.62 1.33 25.31
CA GLY A 159 14.52 2.27 25.20
C GLY A 159 13.31 1.67 24.47
N LEU A 160 13.53 1.03 23.32
CA LEU A 160 12.47 0.40 22.55
C LEU A 160 11.79 -0.71 23.34
N VAL A 161 12.56 -1.61 23.98
CA VAL A 161 12.01 -2.69 24.82
C VAL A 161 11.16 -2.14 25.96
N ALA A 162 11.58 -1.04 26.60
CA ALA A 162 10.78 -0.40 27.64
C ALA A 162 9.48 0.20 27.07
N ALA A 163 9.54 0.84 25.91
CA ALA A 163 8.38 1.48 25.28
C ALA A 163 7.35 0.45 24.76
N VAL A 164 7.78 -0.66 24.14
CA VAL A 164 6.87 -1.72 23.66
C VAL A 164 6.22 -2.51 24.80
N ALA A 165 6.84 -2.54 25.99
CA ALA A 165 6.24 -3.15 27.17
C ALA A 165 4.96 -2.41 27.63
N SER A 166 4.82 -1.12 27.28
CA SER A 166 3.64 -0.30 27.58
C SER A 166 3.36 0.69 26.43
N PRO A 167 2.88 0.21 25.27
CA PRO A 167 2.88 0.98 24.03
C PRO A 167 1.78 2.07 23.97
N GLY A 168 0.83 2.06 24.92
CA GLY A 168 -0.30 2.98 24.92
C GLY A 168 -1.08 2.94 23.59
N ALA A 169 -1.40 4.12 23.06
CA ALA A 169 -2.08 4.28 21.75
C ALA A 169 -1.11 4.46 20.56
N ASN A 170 0.21 4.33 20.78
CA ASN A 170 1.18 4.49 19.70
C ASN A 170 1.15 3.25 18.79
N GLU A 171 0.60 3.40 17.58
CA GLU A 171 0.42 2.33 16.60
C GLU A 171 1.74 1.63 16.23
N ARG A 172 2.85 2.37 16.16
CA ARG A 172 4.18 1.81 15.85
C ARG A 172 4.72 0.94 16.98
N LEU A 173 4.58 1.40 18.23
CA LEU A 173 4.98 0.61 19.40
C LEU A 173 4.10 -0.63 19.58
N GLN A 174 2.78 -0.51 19.35
CA GLN A 174 1.88 -1.66 19.37
C GLN A 174 2.24 -2.68 18.29
N PHE A 175 2.61 -2.22 17.10
CA PHE A 175 3.08 -3.09 16.03
C PHE A 175 4.42 -3.76 16.38
N ALA A 176 5.42 -2.98 16.83
CA ALA A 176 6.72 -3.51 17.21
C ALA A 176 6.59 -4.56 18.33
N ARG A 177 5.70 -4.33 19.30
CA ARG A 177 5.35 -5.32 20.33
C ARG A 177 4.88 -6.64 19.71
N ARG A 178 3.89 -6.59 18.82
CA ARG A 178 3.35 -7.79 18.15
C ARG A 178 4.42 -8.55 17.35
N VAL A 179 5.30 -7.83 16.65
CA VAL A 179 6.41 -8.47 15.90
C VAL A 179 7.35 -9.21 16.84
N ILE A 180 7.73 -8.61 17.97
CA ILE A 180 8.62 -9.24 18.94
C ILE A 180 7.92 -10.39 19.69
N GLU A 181 6.62 -10.29 19.97
CA GLU A 181 5.83 -11.35 20.61
C GLU A 181 5.74 -12.63 19.76
N ARG A 182 5.89 -12.55 18.42
CA ARG A 182 5.98 -13.74 17.53
C ARG A 182 7.16 -14.67 17.88
N HIS A 183 8.18 -14.15 18.55
CA HIS A 183 9.34 -14.90 19.04
C HIS A 183 9.11 -15.53 20.43
N GLY A 184 7.86 -15.60 20.90
CA GLY A 184 7.53 -16.17 22.22
C GLY A 184 7.87 -15.27 23.41
N ILE A 185 8.01 -13.97 23.17
CA ILE A 185 8.44 -12.99 24.18
C ILE A 185 7.25 -12.53 25.04
N ASP A 186 7.40 -12.66 26.36
CA ASP A 186 6.51 -12.03 27.35
C ASP A 186 7.16 -10.81 28.00
N PHE A 187 6.77 -9.61 27.57
CA PHE A 187 7.28 -8.33 28.07
C PHE A 187 7.00 -8.06 29.56
N THR A 188 6.10 -8.82 30.20
CA THR A 188 5.80 -8.65 31.64
C THR A 188 6.93 -9.18 32.53
N THR A 189 7.73 -10.13 32.02
CA THR A 189 8.83 -10.76 32.76
C THR A 189 10.19 -10.12 32.45
N ASP A 190 11.14 -10.23 33.39
CA ASP A 190 12.53 -9.80 33.13
C ASP A 190 13.21 -10.65 32.06
N MET A 191 12.93 -11.97 32.05
CA MET A 191 13.45 -12.88 31.02
C MET A 191 12.93 -12.52 29.64
N GLY A 192 11.64 -12.24 29.48
CA GLY A 192 11.09 -11.82 28.19
C GLY A 192 11.61 -10.46 27.75
N ARG A 193 11.79 -9.49 28.66
CA ARG A 193 12.46 -8.22 28.33
C ARG A 193 13.91 -8.42 27.89
N GLN A 194 14.63 -9.39 28.46
CA GLN A 194 15.99 -9.72 28.02
C GLN A 194 15.97 -10.40 26.65
N GLY A 195 15.10 -11.40 26.44
CA GLY A 195 14.90 -12.06 25.15
C GLY A 195 14.51 -11.07 24.04
N ALA A 196 13.67 -10.08 24.33
CA ALA A 196 13.32 -9.02 23.38
C ALA A 196 14.56 -8.24 22.88
N ARG A 197 15.54 -7.99 23.75
CA ARG A 197 16.80 -7.34 23.36
C ARG A 197 17.61 -8.25 22.44
N GLU A 198 17.64 -9.55 22.72
CA GLU A 198 18.35 -10.53 21.90
C GLU A 198 17.72 -10.67 20.51
N VAL A 199 16.39 -10.72 20.43
CA VAL A 199 15.63 -10.68 19.15
C VAL A 199 15.99 -9.44 18.34
N LEU A 200 15.96 -8.25 18.96
CA LEU A 200 16.30 -7.01 18.26
C LEU A 200 17.75 -6.95 17.79
N ARG A 201 18.70 -7.48 18.58
CA ARG A 201 20.11 -7.57 18.17
C ARG A 201 20.28 -8.53 17.00
N ALA A 202 19.70 -9.72 17.07
CA ALA A 202 19.78 -10.71 16.00
C ALA A 202 19.17 -10.19 14.69
N ALA A 203 18.00 -9.54 14.77
CA ALA A 203 17.37 -8.94 13.60
C ALA A 203 18.18 -7.77 13.02
N LEU A 204 18.81 -6.93 13.87
CA LEU A 204 19.73 -5.90 13.40
C LEU A 204 20.97 -6.49 12.72
N THR A 205 21.58 -7.52 13.30
CA THR A 205 22.71 -8.24 12.70
C THR A 205 22.34 -8.80 11.32
N ARG A 206 21.19 -9.47 11.22
CA ARG A 206 20.66 -9.99 9.95
C ARG A 206 20.50 -8.88 8.92
N MET A 207 19.78 -7.80 9.28
CA MET A 207 19.49 -6.70 8.37
C MET A 207 20.78 -6.03 7.85
N LEU A 208 21.80 -5.87 8.70
CA LEU A 208 23.09 -5.31 8.28
C LEU A 208 23.85 -6.24 7.34
N ALA A 209 23.86 -7.55 7.61
CA ALA A 209 24.46 -8.54 6.72
C ALA A 209 23.78 -8.57 5.33
N ASP A 210 22.45 -8.46 5.31
CA ASP A 210 21.66 -8.34 4.07
C ASP A 210 22.04 -7.06 3.29
N TYR A 211 22.25 -5.94 3.99
CA TYR A 211 22.71 -4.68 3.37
C TYR A 211 24.17 -4.74 2.89
N ASP A 212 25.07 -5.40 3.61
CA ASP A 212 26.46 -5.55 3.15
C ASP A 212 26.56 -6.45 1.92
N ALA A 213 25.72 -7.49 1.82
CA ALA A 213 25.54 -8.24 0.58
C ALA A 213 25.05 -7.33 -0.57
N TYR A 214 24.05 -6.48 -0.29
CA TYR A 214 23.56 -5.46 -1.24
C TYR A 214 24.69 -4.54 -1.76
N PHE A 215 25.53 -3.99 -0.88
CA PHE A 215 26.56 -3.03 -1.30
C PHE A 215 27.77 -3.70 -1.98
N ARG A 216 28.13 -4.93 -1.60
CA ARG A 216 29.25 -5.68 -2.22
C ARG A 216 28.93 -6.21 -3.61
N ASP A 217 27.70 -6.68 -3.83
CA ASP A 217 27.27 -7.28 -5.09
C ASP A 217 26.74 -6.26 -6.11
N SER A 218 26.98 -4.96 -5.87
CA SER A 218 26.48 -3.80 -6.64
C SER A 218 27.05 -3.67 -8.06
N ALA A 219 26.98 -4.73 -8.88
CA ALA A 219 26.61 -4.49 -10.27
C ALA A 219 25.13 -4.04 -10.25
N PRO A 220 24.74 -2.97 -10.97
CA PRO A 220 23.32 -2.61 -11.10
C PRO A 220 22.54 -3.83 -11.59
N GLY A 221 21.54 -4.29 -10.82
CA GLY A 221 20.83 -5.53 -11.12
C GLY A 221 19.38 -5.49 -10.68
N ALA A 222 18.49 -5.98 -11.55
CA ALA A 222 17.04 -5.96 -11.36
C ALA A 222 16.53 -6.82 -10.19
N THR A 223 17.31 -7.75 -9.62
CA THR A 223 16.83 -8.80 -8.68
C THR A 223 17.43 -8.70 -7.28
N LEU A 224 17.76 -7.47 -6.88
CA LEU A 224 18.65 -7.18 -5.77
C LEU A 224 18.11 -7.54 -4.38
N PHE A 225 16.78 -7.48 -4.18
CA PHE A 225 16.13 -7.80 -2.91
C PHE A 225 15.39 -9.15 -2.90
N ARG A 226 15.71 -10.04 -3.84
CA ARG A 226 15.04 -11.34 -4.01
C ARG A 226 15.02 -12.23 -2.76
N ASN A 227 16.02 -12.12 -1.90
CA ASN A 227 16.14 -12.90 -0.66
C ASN A 227 15.71 -12.14 0.60
N ARG A 228 15.30 -10.87 0.46
CA ARG A 228 14.97 -10.01 1.60
C ARG A 228 13.49 -10.12 1.97
N GLY A 229 13.14 -9.80 3.22
CA GLY A 229 11.76 -9.55 3.63
C GLY A 229 11.13 -8.42 2.82
N LEU A 230 9.83 -8.55 2.54
CA LEU A 230 9.09 -7.58 1.71
C LEU A 230 8.79 -6.31 2.51
N SER A 231 9.35 -5.18 2.08
CA SER A 231 9.12 -3.88 2.73
C SER A 231 7.79 -3.31 2.30
N SER A 232 7.08 -2.66 3.23
CA SER A 232 5.81 -2.00 2.94
C SER A 232 5.94 -0.49 2.85
N ASP A 233 7.12 0.08 2.59
CA ASP A 233 7.38 1.50 2.85
C ASP A 233 6.99 2.37 1.67
N THR A 234 6.67 3.63 1.97
CA THR A 234 6.37 4.66 0.96
C THR A 234 7.10 5.94 1.33
N SER A 235 7.42 6.78 0.34
CA SER A 235 8.16 8.03 0.57
C SER A 235 7.81 9.11 -0.43
N ILE A 236 8.13 10.36 -0.07
CA ILE A 236 7.98 11.50 -0.97
C ILE A 236 8.90 11.43 -2.20
N TYR A 237 10.05 10.74 -2.09
CA TYR A 237 11.00 10.57 -3.18
C TYR A 237 10.42 9.71 -4.30
N ALA A 238 9.84 8.55 -3.96
CA ALA A 238 9.15 7.71 -4.94
C ALA A 238 7.98 8.45 -5.60
N ALA A 239 7.22 9.21 -4.81
CA ALA A 239 6.16 10.06 -5.32
C ALA A 239 6.66 11.15 -6.29
N PHE A 240 7.80 11.77 -6.00
CA PHE A 240 8.44 12.74 -6.89
C PHE A 240 8.96 12.12 -8.17
N ALA A 241 9.58 10.93 -8.11
CA ALA A 241 10.05 10.23 -9.30
C ALA A 241 8.89 9.88 -10.25
N ILE A 242 7.75 9.46 -9.70
CA ILE A 242 6.52 9.27 -10.49
C ILE A 242 6.02 10.61 -11.07
N ASP A 243 6.03 11.70 -10.30
CA ASP A 243 5.63 13.03 -10.80
C ASP A 243 6.50 13.51 -11.97
N ALA A 244 7.81 13.23 -11.92
CA ALA A 244 8.75 13.50 -13.00
C ALA A 244 8.44 12.62 -14.23
N ALA A 245 8.25 11.32 -14.03
CA ALA A 245 7.89 10.40 -15.11
C ALA A 245 6.57 10.78 -15.80
N LEU A 246 5.54 11.16 -15.03
CA LEU A 246 4.26 11.62 -15.57
C LEU A 246 4.40 12.93 -16.35
N LYS A 247 5.29 13.84 -15.92
CA LYS A 247 5.59 15.08 -16.66
C LYS A 247 6.18 14.77 -18.02
N ASP A 248 7.21 13.93 -18.03
CA ASP A 248 7.95 13.62 -19.23
C ASP A 248 7.09 12.76 -20.19
N ALA A 249 6.31 11.80 -19.68
CA ALA A 249 5.40 10.97 -20.49
C ALA A 249 4.30 11.81 -21.15
N ALA A 250 3.82 12.84 -20.45
CA ALA A 250 2.89 13.81 -21.04
C ALA A 250 3.57 14.66 -22.13
N ALA A 251 4.79 15.13 -21.89
CA ALA A 251 5.55 15.93 -22.85
C ALA A 251 5.86 15.14 -24.14
N MET A 252 6.07 13.82 -24.02
CA MET A 252 6.32 12.90 -25.13
C MET A 252 5.03 12.41 -25.83
N GLY A 253 3.85 12.82 -25.35
CA GLY A 253 2.56 12.43 -25.94
C GLY A 253 2.11 11.00 -25.64
N VAL A 254 2.85 10.28 -24.80
CA VAL A 254 2.52 8.92 -24.34
C VAL A 254 1.24 8.95 -23.51
N LEU A 255 1.16 9.87 -22.54
CA LEU A 255 -0.06 10.12 -21.76
C LEU A 255 -0.73 11.40 -22.25
N LYS A 256 -1.98 11.30 -22.70
CA LYS A 256 -2.75 12.41 -23.26
C LYS A 256 -3.55 13.12 -22.17
N GLN A 257 -3.88 14.38 -22.41
CA GLN A 257 -4.72 15.14 -21.48
C GLN A 257 -6.10 14.48 -21.34
N GLY A 258 -6.55 14.32 -20.10
CA GLY A 258 -7.85 13.75 -19.76
C GLY A 258 -8.03 12.27 -20.13
N SER A 259 -6.97 11.55 -20.52
CA SER A 259 -7.10 10.17 -21.00
C SER A 259 -6.99 9.12 -19.90
N VAL A 260 -6.37 9.44 -18.76
CA VAL A 260 -6.13 8.47 -17.69
C VAL A 260 -7.38 8.34 -16.82
N ARG A 261 -8.14 7.27 -17.00
CA ARG A 261 -9.35 6.95 -16.23
C ARG A 261 -9.08 5.96 -15.12
N ARG A 262 -8.33 4.89 -15.39
CA ARG A 262 -8.11 3.80 -14.44
C ARG A 262 -6.63 3.64 -14.13
N VAL A 263 -6.29 3.74 -12.85
CA VAL A 263 -4.93 3.62 -12.36
C VAL A 263 -4.83 2.43 -11.40
N ALA A 264 -3.79 1.62 -11.55
CA ALA A 264 -3.39 0.65 -10.54
C ALA A 264 -2.07 1.10 -9.89
N VAL A 265 -2.03 1.09 -8.55
CA VAL A 265 -0.81 1.26 -7.78
C VAL A 265 -0.52 -0.06 -7.06
N ILE A 266 0.52 -0.76 -7.52
CA ILE A 266 0.99 -1.99 -6.91
C ILE A 266 1.98 -1.61 -5.82
N GLY A 267 1.72 -2.06 -4.61
CA GLY A 267 2.48 -1.72 -3.41
C GLY A 267 2.43 -0.23 -3.07
N PRO A 268 1.24 0.31 -2.71
CA PRO A 268 1.08 1.73 -2.36
C PRO A 268 1.87 2.15 -1.10
N GLY A 269 2.27 1.15 -0.30
CA GLY A 269 3.07 1.29 0.90
C GLY A 269 2.39 2.05 2.05
N LEU A 270 3.10 2.06 3.16
CA LEU A 270 2.71 2.50 4.49
C LEU A 270 3.98 3.01 5.20
N ASP A 271 4.00 4.30 5.46
CA ASP A 271 5.07 5.02 6.14
C ASP A 271 5.09 4.62 7.62
N PHE A 272 5.81 3.53 7.90
CA PHE A 272 5.99 3.00 9.24
C PHE A 272 7.07 3.75 10.02
N THR A 273 8.15 4.17 9.40
CA THR A 273 9.14 5.12 9.93
C THR A 273 9.86 5.60 8.70
N ASP A 274 9.96 6.92 8.50
CA ASP A 274 10.68 7.45 7.33
C ASP A 274 12.07 6.80 7.27
N LYS A 275 12.35 5.99 6.24
CA LYS A 275 13.60 5.22 6.19
C LYS A 275 14.83 6.10 5.95
N GLN A 276 14.63 7.32 5.47
CA GLN A 276 15.73 8.26 5.24
C GLN A 276 15.95 9.13 6.47
N GLU A 277 14.86 9.67 7.03
CA GLU A 277 14.96 10.66 8.09
C GLU A 277 14.55 10.17 9.49
N GLY A 278 13.95 9.00 9.61
CA GLY A 278 13.59 8.42 10.91
C GLY A 278 12.37 9.02 11.60
N TYR A 279 11.58 9.83 10.91
CA TYR A 279 10.47 10.52 11.54
C TYR A 279 9.27 9.58 11.78
N ASP A 280 8.80 9.55 13.02
CA ASP A 280 7.72 8.69 13.50
C ASP A 280 6.70 9.41 14.39
N PHE A 281 6.81 10.74 14.51
CA PHE A 281 6.00 11.59 15.42
C PHE A 281 4.60 11.94 14.90
N TYR A 282 4.21 11.39 13.74
CA TYR A 282 2.91 11.56 13.12
C TYR A 282 2.24 10.22 12.87
N PRO A 283 0.90 10.14 12.68
CA PRO A 283 0.21 8.87 12.44
C PRO A 283 0.80 8.09 11.26
N VAL A 284 0.75 6.76 11.30
CA VAL A 284 1.13 5.92 10.16
C VAL A 284 0.27 6.31 8.95
N GLN A 285 0.88 6.33 7.75
CA GLN A 285 0.21 6.86 6.56
C GLN A 285 0.65 6.18 5.26
N THR A 286 -0.24 6.00 4.29
CA THR A 286 0.13 5.86 2.87
C THR A 286 0.22 7.23 2.20
N ILE A 287 1.10 7.37 1.21
CA ILE A 287 1.35 8.62 0.46
C ILE A 287 1.09 8.43 -1.03
N GLN A 288 1.60 7.34 -1.61
CA GLN A 288 1.72 7.18 -3.06
C GLN A 288 0.39 7.28 -3.83
N PRO A 289 -0.72 6.62 -3.44
CA PRO A 289 -1.99 6.74 -4.17
C PRO A 289 -2.51 8.18 -4.28
N PHE A 290 -2.33 8.96 -3.22
CA PHE A 290 -2.73 10.36 -3.18
C PHE A 290 -1.79 11.23 -4.01
N ALA A 291 -0.48 11.03 -3.88
CA ALA A 291 0.51 11.74 -4.67
C ALA A 291 0.32 11.52 -6.18
N VAL A 292 0.08 10.28 -6.61
CA VAL A 292 -0.21 9.93 -8.01
C VAL A 292 -1.45 10.65 -8.50
N THR A 293 -2.54 10.61 -7.74
CA THR A 293 -3.80 11.29 -8.08
C THR A 293 -3.60 12.80 -8.21
N ASP A 294 -2.83 13.40 -7.31
CA ASP A 294 -2.49 14.82 -7.35
C ASP A 294 -1.67 15.18 -8.59
N SER A 295 -0.61 14.42 -8.89
CA SER A 295 0.27 14.63 -10.05
C SER A 295 -0.47 14.52 -11.38
N LEU A 296 -1.35 13.52 -11.53
CA LEU A 296 -2.19 13.35 -12.71
C LEU A 296 -3.16 14.53 -12.90
N ARG A 297 -3.80 14.99 -11.82
CA ARG A 297 -4.70 16.16 -11.85
C ARG A 297 -3.94 17.46 -12.09
N ALA A 298 -2.74 17.61 -11.54
CA ALA A 298 -1.92 18.81 -11.70
C ALA A 298 -1.50 19.03 -13.16
N ARG A 299 -1.43 17.96 -13.96
CA ARG A 299 -1.07 17.97 -15.38
C ARG A 299 -2.27 17.81 -16.33
N ASN A 300 -3.48 17.80 -15.80
CA ASN A 300 -4.70 17.52 -16.57
C ASN A 300 -4.65 16.18 -17.33
N LEU A 301 -3.94 15.17 -16.80
CA LEU A 301 -3.87 13.82 -17.38
C LEU A 301 -5.03 12.95 -16.91
N ALA A 302 -5.46 13.14 -15.65
CA ALA A 302 -6.61 12.44 -15.11
C ALA A 302 -7.87 12.84 -15.88
N ALA A 303 -8.66 11.85 -16.27
CA ALA A 303 -9.99 12.07 -16.83
C ALA A 303 -10.85 12.85 -15.81
N PRO A 304 -11.57 13.89 -16.26
CA PRO A 304 -12.34 14.77 -15.37
C PRO A 304 -13.54 14.06 -14.73
N ARG A 305 -14.01 12.97 -15.35
CA ARG A 305 -15.05 12.06 -14.87
C ARG A 305 -14.51 10.64 -14.92
N ASP A 306 -15.08 9.77 -14.09
CA ASP A 306 -14.80 8.33 -14.09
C ASP A 306 -13.35 7.94 -13.77
N PHE A 307 -12.58 8.84 -13.13
CA PHE A 307 -11.28 8.51 -12.58
C PHE A 307 -11.40 7.55 -11.40
N GLN A 308 -10.73 6.40 -11.48
CA GLN A 308 -10.68 5.38 -10.44
C GLN A 308 -9.22 4.96 -10.18
N LEU A 309 -8.91 4.69 -8.92
CA LEU A 309 -7.61 4.19 -8.52
C LEU A 309 -7.78 2.91 -7.70
N MET A 310 -7.11 1.84 -8.11
CA MET A 310 -7.04 0.58 -7.38
C MET A 310 -5.64 0.45 -6.79
N THR A 311 -5.56 -0.04 -5.56
CA THR A 311 -4.26 -0.43 -4.98
C THR A 311 -4.21 -1.94 -4.80
N TYR A 312 -3.07 -2.54 -5.16
CA TYR A 312 -2.81 -3.97 -5.01
C TYR A 312 -1.63 -4.16 -4.09
N ASP A 313 -1.82 -4.87 -2.99
CA ASP A 313 -0.75 -5.18 -2.04
C ASP A 313 -1.05 -6.52 -1.39
N LEU A 314 -0.03 -7.36 -1.17
CA LEU A 314 -0.20 -8.62 -0.44
C LEU A 314 -0.12 -8.41 1.08
N ASN A 315 0.30 -7.23 1.55
CA ASN A 315 0.42 -6.91 2.97
C ASN A 315 -0.95 -6.44 3.52
N PRO A 316 -1.57 -7.20 4.44
CA PRO A 316 -2.88 -6.85 4.99
C PRO A 316 -2.86 -5.51 5.74
N ARG A 317 -1.74 -5.12 6.37
CA ARG A 317 -1.65 -3.84 7.10
C ARG A 317 -1.84 -2.64 6.18
N VAL A 318 -1.30 -2.71 4.96
CA VAL A 318 -1.42 -1.65 3.97
C VAL A 318 -2.88 -1.55 3.49
N ASN A 319 -3.47 -2.69 3.14
CA ASN A 319 -4.86 -2.78 2.69
C ASN A 319 -5.85 -2.32 3.76
N ASP A 320 -5.68 -2.80 4.99
CA ASP A 320 -6.54 -2.46 6.13
C ASP A 320 -6.45 -0.97 6.46
N HIS A 321 -5.26 -0.37 6.38
CA HIS A 321 -5.07 1.06 6.61
C HIS A 321 -5.86 1.90 5.61
N ILE A 322 -5.77 1.55 4.32
CA ILE A 322 -6.50 2.24 3.25
C ILE A 322 -8.01 1.99 3.41
N ALA A 323 -8.43 0.76 3.69
CA ALA A 323 -9.84 0.42 3.91
C ALA A 323 -10.43 1.20 5.10
N ALA A 324 -9.71 1.29 6.22
CA ALA A 324 -10.12 2.09 7.38
C ALA A 324 -10.18 3.59 7.05
N ALA A 325 -9.22 4.11 6.28
CA ALA A 325 -9.26 5.49 5.79
C ALA A 325 -10.51 5.76 4.95
N ARG A 326 -10.88 4.83 4.05
CA ARG A 326 -12.14 4.91 3.30
C ARG A 326 -13.36 4.88 4.22
N GLN A 327 -13.43 3.97 5.18
CA GLN A 327 -14.58 3.93 6.10
C GLN A 327 -14.77 5.25 6.84
N ARG A 328 -13.67 5.91 7.26
CA ARG A 328 -13.71 7.25 7.85
C ARG A 328 -14.17 8.30 6.84
N ALA A 329 -13.67 8.25 5.60
CA ALA A 329 -14.04 9.19 4.54
C ALA A 329 -15.50 9.07 4.09
N ALA A 330 -16.11 7.88 4.15
CA ALA A 330 -17.54 7.70 3.90
C ALA A 330 -18.41 8.47 4.93
N ARG A 331 -17.84 8.78 6.10
CA ARG A 331 -18.44 9.63 7.14
C ARG A 331 -17.96 11.09 7.08
N GLY A 332 -17.37 11.51 5.95
CA GLY A 332 -16.92 12.88 5.72
C GLY A 332 -15.54 13.23 6.28
N ALA A 333 -14.80 12.28 6.86
CA ALA A 333 -13.47 12.56 7.38
C ALA A 333 -12.41 12.62 6.26
N GLY A 334 -11.61 13.67 6.24
CA GLY A 334 -10.44 13.74 5.36
C GLY A 334 -9.29 12.84 5.84
N TYR A 335 -8.33 12.59 4.97
CA TYR A 335 -7.10 11.86 5.30
C TYR A 335 -5.94 12.84 5.32
N THR A 336 -5.25 12.99 6.45
CA THR A 336 -4.17 13.99 6.57
C THR A 336 -2.82 13.33 6.38
N ILE A 337 -2.10 13.73 5.33
CA ILE A 337 -0.70 13.34 5.12
C ILE A 337 0.23 14.36 5.79
N GLN A 338 1.29 13.88 6.42
CA GLN A 338 2.40 14.65 6.98
C GLN A 338 3.63 14.43 6.10
N LEU A 339 4.30 15.50 5.70
CA LEU A 339 5.41 15.48 4.75
C LEU A 339 6.60 16.17 5.42
N PRO A 340 7.32 15.46 6.31
CA PRO A 340 8.51 15.99 6.93
C PRO A 340 9.65 16.11 5.90
N ARG A 341 10.61 16.98 6.21
CA ARG A 341 11.87 17.14 5.49
C ARG A 341 12.94 17.59 6.47
N ASP A 342 14.12 17.01 6.37
CA ASP A 342 15.32 17.54 7.00
C ASP A 342 15.86 18.74 6.17
N PRO A 343 15.85 19.98 6.71
CA PRO A 343 16.34 21.14 5.99
C PRO A 343 17.87 21.16 5.81
N ALA A 344 18.62 20.30 6.51
CA ALA A 344 20.05 20.12 6.27
C ALA A 344 20.32 19.37 4.97
N GLN A 345 19.34 18.60 4.47
CA GLN A 345 19.46 17.94 3.18
C GLN A 345 19.23 18.91 2.02
N GLN A 346 20.23 18.97 1.15
CA GLN A 346 20.21 19.79 -0.05
C GLN A 346 19.40 19.12 -1.16
N TRP A 347 18.08 19.17 -1.04
CA TRP A 347 17.17 18.77 -2.12
C TRP A 347 17.36 19.68 -3.33
N VAL A 348 17.36 19.08 -4.52
CA VAL A 348 17.33 19.85 -5.76
C VAL A 348 16.05 20.68 -5.85
N ARG A 349 16.09 21.75 -6.65
CA ARG A 349 14.98 22.71 -6.78
C ARG A 349 13.67 22.03 -7.16
N ASP A 350 13.71 21.02 -8.03
CA ASP A 350 12.51 20.36 -8.53
C ASP A 350 11.82 19.52 -7.46
N LEU A 351 12.57 18.74 -6.66
CA LEU A 351 12.05 18.00 -5.52
C LEU A 351 11.48 18.95 -4.45
N LEU A 352 12.19 20.04 -4.13
CA LEU A 352 11.66 21.06 -3.23
C LEU A 352 10.37 21.69 -3.78
N GLY A 353 10.34 22.03 -5.06
CA GLY A 353 9.17 22.54 -5.74
C GLY A 353 7.99 21.57 -5.68
N TYR A 354 8.24 20.28 -5.89
CA TYR A 354 7.23 19.23 -5.75
C TYR A 354 6.70 19.14 -4.32
N TRP A 355 7.59 19.06 -3.32
CA TRP A 355 7.21 19.01 -1.91
C TRP A 355 6.36 20.21 -1.49
N THR A 356 6.61 21.42 -2.00
CA THR A 356 5.77 22.59 -1.68
C THR A 356 4.34 22.50 -2.23
N ARG A 357 4.12 21.77 -3.32
CA ARG A 357 2.85 21.80 -4.07
C ARG A 357 2.02 20.52 -3.99
N VAL A 358 2.64 19.36 -3.76
CA VAL A 358 1.93 18.07 -3.79
C VAL A 358 0.72 18.08 -2.86
N GLY A 359 -0.38 17.49 -3.29
CA GLY A 359 -1.65 17.48 -2.57
C GLY A 359 -2.55 18.70 -2.84
N GLY A 360 -2.06 19.73 -3.55
CA GLY A 360 -2.79 20.96 -3.82
C GLY A 360 -4.01 20.79 -4.76
N LYS A 361 -4.11 19.71 -5.53
CA LYS A 361 -5.26 19.40 -6.38
C LYS A 361 -6.29 18.49 -5.69
N ILE A 362 -5.90 17.82 -4.61
CA ILE A 362 -6.70 16.79 -3.94
C ILE A 362 -7.09 17.11 -2.49
N GLY A 363 -6.52 18.16 -1.92
CA GLY A 363 -6.73 18.53 -0.53
C GLY A 363 -6.49 20.00 -0.26
N ALA A 364 -6.37 20.33 1.01
CA ALA A 364 -6.00 21.66 1.49
C ALA A 364 -4.87 21.53 2.52
N THR A 365 -3.96 22.50 2.53
CA THR A 365 -2.93 22.59 3.57
C THR A 365 -3.60 22.77 4.94
N VAL A 366 -3.10 22.04 5.92
CA VAL A 366 -3.52 22.14 7.33
C VAL A 366 -2.29 22.30 8.22
N PRO A 367 -2.45 22.78 9.47
CA PRO A 367 -1.34 22.79 10.42
C PRO A 367 -0.72 21.39 10.57
N PRO A 368 0.61 21.25 10.43
CA PRO A 368 1.29 19.97 10.62
C PRO A 368 1.35 19.57 12.09
N VAL A 369 1.63 18.29 12.35
CA VAL A 369 1.98 17.84 13.71
C VAL A 369 3.30 18.49 14.10
N ALA A 370 3.36 19.05 15.30
CA ALA A 370 4.56 19.68 15.81
C ALA A 370 5.66 18.63 16.06
N PRO A 371 6.86 18.78 15.48
CA PRO A 371 7.97 17.88 15.76
C PRO A 371 8.34 17.91 17.24
N PRO A 372 8.57 16.76 17.89
CA PRO A 372 9.11 16.73 19.25
C PRO A 372 10.57 17.23 19.25
N PRO A 373 11.10 17.74 20.37
CA PRO A 373 12.48 18.21 20.45
C PRO A 373 13.52 17.18 19.98
N ALA A 374 13.28 15.89 20.23
CA ALA A 374 14.14 14.78 19.81
C ALA A 374 14.23 14.60 18.28
N ALA A 375 13.28 15.13 17.50
CA ALA A 375 13.31 15.10 16.04
C ALA A 375 14.37 16.05 15.45
N GLY A 376 14.91 16.96 16.26
CA GLY A 376 15.82 18.01 15.78
C GLY A 376 15.10 19.04 14.91
N ARG A 377 15.83 19.67 14.00
CA ARG A 377 15.26 20.64 13.06
C ARG A 377 14.57 19.90 11.92
N VAL A 378 13.26 20.04 11.80
CA VAL A 378 12.45 19.40 10.77
C VAL A 378 11.44 20.40 10.23
N ASP A 379 11.38 20.54 8.91
CA ASP A 379 10.29 21.26 8.25
C ASP A 379 9.17 20.26 7.97
N VAL A 380 7.94 20.57 8.39
CA VAL A 380 6.79 19.67 8.16
C VAL A 380 5.69 20.42 7.43
N ARG A 381 5.16 19.80 6.37
CA ARG A 381 3.93 20.24 5.71
C ARG A 381 2.86 19.19 5.90
N ALA A 382 1.62 19.62 6.06
CA ALA A 382 0.49 18.70 6.10
C ALA A 382 -0.59 19.08 5.09
N VAL A 383 -1.19 18.06 4.48
CA VAL A 383 -2.30 18.22 3.56
C VAL A 383 -3.43 17.30 3.99
N ARG A 384 -4.61 17.87 4.20
CA ARG A 384 -5.83 17.10 4.42
C ARG A 384 -6.49 16.81 3.08
N ILE A 385 -6.36 15.58 2.63
CA ILE A 385 -6.98 15.03 1.44
C ILE A 385 -8.50 14.99 1.62
N ARG A 386 -9.24 15.41 0.58
CA ARG A 386 -10.70 15.45 0.63
C ARG A 386 -11.30 14.03 0.70
N PRO A 387 -12.43 13.84 1.40
CA PRO A 387 -13.07 12.53 1.55
C PRO A 387 -13.42 11.86 0.21
N ASP A 388 -13.86 12.61 -0.81
CA ASP A 388 -14.16 12.08 -2.14
C ASP A 388 -12.92 11.46 -2.81
N VAL A 389 -11.74 12.06 -2.60
CA VAL A 389 -10.46 11.54 -3.10
C VAL A 389 -9.99 10.32 -2.31
N VAL A 390 -10.36 10.19 -1.04
CA VAL A 390 -10.09 8.96 -0.29
C VAL A 390 -11.02 7.84 -0.75
N GLN A 391 -12.30 8.14 -1.02
CA GLN A 391 -13.31 7.15 -1.43
C GLN A 391 -13.02 6.48 -2.78
N MET A 392 -12.42 7.20 -3.74
CA MET A 392 -12.11 6.67 -5.07
C MET A 392 -11.04 5.58 -5.09
N ILE A 393 -10.25 5.47 -4.02
CA ILE A 393 -9.21 4.46 -3.90
C ILE A 393 -9.87 3.15 -3.49
N THR A 394 -9.58 2.04 -4.18
CA THR A 394 -10.07 0.71 -3.78
C THR A 394 -8.90 -0.23 -3.51
N PRO A 395 -8.62 -0.59 -2.24
CA PRO A 395 -7.56 -1.53 -1.91
C PRO A 395 -7.99 -2.97 -2.15
N ARG A 396 -7.04 -3.79 -2.61
CA ARG A 396 -7.21 -5.22 -2.89
C ARG A 396 -5.97 -5.99 -2.43
N ASP A 397 -6.21 -7.09 -1.73
CA ASP A 397 -5.20 -8.12 -1.51
C ASP A 397 -4.90 -8.79 -2.84
N LEU A 398 -3.64 -8.76 -3.28
CA LEU A 398 -3.21 -9.37 -4.52
C LEU A 398 -1.69 -9.56 -4.53
N ASP A 399 -1.24 -10.78 -4.82
CA ASP A 399 0.17 -11.04 -5.18
C ASP A 399 0.35 -10.86 -6.69
N ILE A 400 0.92 -9.74 -7.12
CA ILE A 400 1.05 -9.41 -8.56
C ILE A 400 1.88 -10.43 -9.33
N ILE A 401 2.75 -11.18 -8.65
CA ILE A 401 3.59 -12.19 -9.28
C ILE A 401 2.74 -13.35 -9.80
N LEU A 402 1.70 -13.72 -9.05
CA LEU A 402 0.98 -14.98 -9.24
C LEU A 402 -0.52 -14.80 -9.45
N GLN A 403 -1.03 -13.59 -9.25
CA GLN A 403 -2.44 -13.25 -9.29
C GLN A 403 -2.67 -11.98 -10.11
N ARG A 404 -3.86 -11.88 -10.69
CA ARG A 404 -4.36 -10.65 -11.34
C ARG A 404 -5.87 -10.54 -11.13
N PRO A 405 -6.47 -9.33 -11.20
CA PRO A 405 -7.92 -9.20 -11.22
C PRO A 405 -8.50 -9.87 -12.47
N GLU A 406 -9.49 -10.76 -12.31
CA GLU A 406 -10.17 -11.41 -13.43
C GLU A 406 -11.59 -11.89 -13.03
N PRO A 407 -12.61 -11.78 -13.92
CA PRO A 407 -12.56 -11.21 -15.28
C PRO A 407 -12.24 -9.72 -15.28
N LEU A 408 -11.45 -9.26 -16.26
CA LEU A 408 -11.12 -7.85 -16.48
C LEU A 408 -11.46 -7.46 -17.92
N PRO A 409 -12.71 -7.05 -18.20
CA PRO A 409 -13.13 -6.56 -19.51
C PRO A 409 -12.23 -5.41 -19.99
N ASP A 410 -12.12 -5.21 -21.31
CA ASP A 410 -11.27 -4.15 -21.87
C ASP A 410 -11.59 -2.75 -21.30
N SER A 411 -12.87 -2.46 -21.02
CA SER A 411 -13.30 -1.21 -20.39
C SER A 411 -12.82 -1.01 -18.95
N ASP A 412 -12.46 -2.10 -18.27
CA ASP A 412 -11.99 -2.10 -16.88
C ASP A 412 -10.46 -2.19 -16.75
N ARG A 413 -9.76 -2.37 -17.87
CA ARG A 413 -8.29 -2.39 -17.93
C ARG A 413 -7.70 -1.02 -17.60
N PHE A 414 -6.45 -1.04 -17.15
CA PHE A 414 -5.78 0.14 -16.61
C PHE A 414 -5.09 0.94 -17.72
N ASP A 415 -5.29 2.26 -17.70
CA ASP A 415 -4.55 3.18 -18.56
C ASP A 415 -3.13 3.40 -18.02
N LEU A 416 -2.96 3.25 -16.70
CA LEU A 416 -1.69 3.43 -16.00
C LEU A 416 -1.55 2.42 -14.85
N VAL A 417 -0.41 1.73 -14.81
CA VAL A 417 0.01 0.87 -13.69
C VAL A 417 1.32 1.43 -13.12
N ILE A 418 1.44 1.48 -11.80
CA ILE A 418 2.63 1.94 -11.09
C ILE A 418 3.13 0.82 -10.19
N ALA A 419 4.42 0.47 -10.29
CA ALA A 419 5.05 -0.59 -9.50
C ALA A 419 6.49 -0.21 -9.07
N THR A 420 6.63 0.90 -8.34
CA THR A 420 7.95 1.36 -7.85
C THR A 420 8.35 0.67 -6.56
N ASN A 421 9.61 0.22 -6.47
CA ASN A 421 10.18 -0.50 -5.33
C ASN A 421 9.47 -1.82 -5.01
N ILE A 422 8.83 -2.44 -6.01
CA ILE A 422 8.14 -3.73 -5.86
C ILE A 422 8.92 -4.84 -6.53
N LEU A 423 9.18 -4.70 -7.84
CA LEU A 423 9.73 -5.80 -8.64
C LEU A 423 11.19 -6.14 -8.30
N ILE A 424 11.91 -5.24 -7.63
CA ILE A 424 13.26 -5.44 -7.10
C ILE A 424 13.35 -6.57 -6.06
N TYR A 425 12.23 -6.96 -5.43
CA TYR A 425 12.14 -8.03 -4.43
C TYR A 425 12.03 -9.43 -5.01
N TYR A 426 12.14 -9.57 -6.32
CA TYR A 426 11.86 -10.81 -7.03
C TYR A 426 12.98 -11.14 -8.01
N ASP A 427 13.09 -12.41 -8.38
CA ASP A 427 14.03 -12.84 -9.41
C ASP A 427 13.51 -12.57 -10.83
N VAL A 428 14.32 -12.88 -11.86
CA VAL A 428 13.96 -12.61 -13.27
C VAL A 428 12.71 -13.40 -13.70
N PHE A 429 12.54 -14.63 -13.20
CA PHE A 429 11.39 -15.45 -13.56
C PHE A 429 10.11 -14.85 -12.98
N GLU A 430 10.13 -14.52 -11.68
CA GLU A 430 9.00 -13.89 -11.00
C GLU A 430 8.67 -12.50 -11.57
N GLN A 431 9.69 -11.69 -11.91
CA GLN A 431 9.49 -10.42 -12.61
C GLN A 431 8.80 -10.61 -13.96
N SER A 432 9.14 -11.68 -14.69
CA SER A 432 8.50 -12.00 -15.96
C SER A 432 7.04 -12.42 -15.76
N LEU A 433 6.72 -13.18 -14.72
CA LEU A 433 5.33 -13.52 -14.36
C LEU A 433 4.53 -12.26 -14.01
N ALA A 434 5.11 -11.37 -13.21
CA ALA A 434 4.50 -10.09 -12.85
C ALA A 434 4.23 -9.22 -14.09
N LEU A 435 5.20 -9.12 -14.99
CA LEU A 435 5.05 -8.35 -16.23
C LEU A 435 3.96 -8.94 -17.13
N ALA A 436 3.82 -10.27 -17.19
CA ALA A 436 2.72 -10.91 -17.91
C ALA A 436 1.34 -10.61 -17.30
N ASN A 437 1.22 -10.62 -15.96
CA ASN A 437 -0.01 -10.19 -15.29
C ASN A 437 -0.32 -8.71 -15.55
N ILE A 438 0.68 -7.83 -15.42
CA ILE A 438 0.54 -6.40 -15.70
C ILE A 438 0.14 -6.16 -17.16
N ALA A 439 0.71 -6.89 -18.11
CA ALA A 439 0.34 -6.80 -19.52
C ALA A 439 -1.16 -7.14 -19.73
N ARG A 440 -1.70 -8.15 -19.03
CA ARG A 440 -3.14 -8.47 -19.10
C ARG A 440 -4.03 -7.45 -18.40
N MET A 441 -3.49 -6.74 -17.41
CA MET A 441 -4.17 -5.67 -16.68
C MET A 441 -4.24 -4.35 -17.46
N LEU A 442 -3.21 -4.02 -18.24
CA LEU A 442 -3.13 -2.78 -19.02
C LEU A 442 -4.11 -2.77 -20.18
N HIS A 443 -4.74 -1.64 -20.45
CA HIS A 443 -5.45 -1.41 -21.72
C HIS A 443 -4.43 -1.38 -22.88
N SER A 444 -4.87 -1.54 -24.14
CA SER A 444 -3.97 -1.28 -25.29
C SER A 444 -3.46 0.16 -25.22
N GLU A 445 -2.18 0.39 -25.50
CA GLU A 445 -1.48 1.67 -25.26
C GLU A 445 -1.35 2.09 -23.78
N GLY A 446 -1.81 1.25 -22.84
CA GLY A 446 -1.67 1.50 -21.40
C GLY A 446 -0.21 1.45 -20.96
N VAL A 447 0.13 2.21 -19.92
CA VAL A 447 1.52 2.42 -19.49
C VAL A 447 1.80 1.81 -18.13
N LEU A 448 2.94 1.12 -17.99
CA LEU A 448 3.55 0.75 -16.71
C LEU A 448 4.69 1.73 -16.40
N LEU A 449 4.70 2.27 -15.18
CA LEU A 449 5.82 2.98 -14.59
C LEU A 449 6.44 2.15 -13.46
N THR A 450 7.74 1.86 -13.58
CA THR A 450 8.50 1.09 -12.58
C THR A 450 9.90 1.67 -12.46
N ASN A 451 10.50 1.62 -11.26
CA ASN A 451 11.91 1.93 -11.08
C ASN A 451 12.82 0.70 -11.06
N ASN A 452 12.27 -0.45 -11.43
CA ASN A 452 13.02 -1.67 -11.64
C ASN A 452 13.07 -1.96 -13.14
N PRO A 453 14.24 -1.98 -13.78
CA PRO A 453 14.35 -2.37 -15.19
C PRO A 453 13.90 -3.83 -15.34
N LEU A 454 13.06 -4.10 -16.33
CA LEU A 454 12.48 -5.41 -16.62
C LEU A 454 13.02 -5.97 -17.93
N PHE A 455 13.17 -7.29 -17.96
CA PHE A 455 13.55 -8.01 -19.17
C PHE A 455 12.32 -8.17 -20.07
N GLU A 456 12.40 -7.67 -21.30
CA GLU A 456 11.36 -7.87 -22.31
C GLU A 456 11.47 -9.28 -22.89
N LEU A 457 10.35 -9.99 -22.87
CA LEU A 457 10.23 -11.30 -23.49
C LEU A 457 9.30 -11.18 -24.71
N PRO A 458 9.63 -11.81 -25.86
CA PRO A 458 8.81 -11.70 -27.08
C PRO A 458 7.34 -12.08 -26.91
N ALA A 459 7.02 -12.88 -25.89
CA ALA A 459 5.66 -13.34 -25.61
C ALA A 459 4.82 -12.38 -24.75
N ILE A 460 5.43 -11.33 -24.20
CA ILE A 460 4.75 -10.34 -23.37
C ILE A 460 4.66 -9.03 -24.17
N PRO A 461 3.45 -8.56 -24.55
CA PRO A 461 3.27 -7.43 -25.46
C PRO A 461 3.43 -6.09 -24.74
N VAL A 462 4.55 -5.89 -24.06
CA VAL A 462 4.87 -4.71 -23.27
C VAL A 462 6.33 -4.35 -23.49
N HIS A 463 6.57 -3.14 -24.01
CA HIS A 463 7.90 -2.68 -24.43
C HIS A 463 8.29 -1.38 -23.75
N GLN A 464 9.57 -1.24 -23.42
CA GLN A 464 10.10 0.00 -22.88
C GLN A 464 10.14 1.06 -23.97
N ILE A 465 9.43 2.16 -23.73
CA ILE A 465 9.31 3.28 -24.67
C ILE A 465 10.06 4.54 -24.19
N GLY A 466 10.55 4.53 -22.95
CA GLY A 466 11.28 5.64 -22.38
C GLY A 466 11.75 5.39 -20.95
N GLU A 467 12.46 6.38 -20.42
CA GLU A 467 12.89 6.41 -19.02
C GLU A 467 13.00 7.86 -18.53
N THR A 468 12.82 8.05 -17.22
CA THR A 468 13.00 9.34 -16.56
C THR A 468 13.97 9.21 -15.41
N LYS A 469 14.99 10.07 -15.39
CA LYS A 469 15.85 10.24 -14.23
C LYS A 469 15.25 11.28 -13.28
N ALA A 470 14.91 10.86 -12.06
CA ALA A 470 14.52 11.76 -10.98
C ALA A 470 15.72 11.99 -10.06
N ILE A 471 16.21 13.23 -10.00
CA ILE A 471 17.33 13.61 -9.11
C ILE A 471 16.75 14.18 -7.82
N TYR A 472 17.21 13.67 -6.68
CA TYR A 472 16.74 14.05 -5.36
C TYR A 472 17.70 15.02 -4.67
N THR A 473 18.98 14.65 -4.61
CA THR A 473 20.09 15.38 -3.97
C THR A 473 21.35 15.23 -4.82
N ASP A 474 22.45 15.87 -4.42
CA ASP A 474 23.77 15.55 -4.98
C ASP A 474 24.11 14.09 -4.65
N GLY A 475 24.17 13.22 -5.67
CA GLY A 475 24.39 11.77 -5.54
C GLY A 475 23.15 10.88 -5.30
N GLY A 476 21.97 11.45 -5.05
CA GLY A 476 20.73 10.70 -4.86
C GLY A 476 19.81 10.80 -6.07
N SER A 477 19.51 9.69 -6.74
CA SER A 477 18.57 9.67 -7.88
C SER A 477 17.87 8.32 -8.03
N ASP A 478 16.78 8.32 -8.80
CA ASP A 478 16.08 7.12 -9.23
C ASP A 478 15.77 7.20 -10.73
N TRP A 479 15.54 6.04 -11.35
CA TRP A 479 15.19 5.94 -12.77
C TRP A 479 13.84 5.26 -12.90
N ILE A 480 12.88 5.91 -13.55
CA ILE A 480 11.55 5.36 -13.83
C ILE A 480 11.49 4.97 -15.29
N ALA A 481 11.52 3.66 -15.56
CA ALA A 481 11.28 3.11 -16.88
C ALA A 481 9.78 3.14 -17.21
N TRP A 482 9.46 3.45 -18.46
CA TRP A 482 8.10 3.46 -18.98
C TRP A 482 7.93 2.33 -19.96
N TYR A 483 7.01 1.44 -19.68
CA TYR A 483 6.65 0.38 -20.59
C TYR A 483 5.24 0.62 -21.12
N GLN A 484 5.01 0.37 -22.40
CA GLN A 484 3.70 0.51 -23.02
C GLN A 484 3.25 -0.84 -23.56
N ARG A 485 1.97 -1.15 -23.34
CA ARG A 485 1.33 -2.31 -23.94
C ARG A 485 0.98 -2.03 -25.40
N GLU A 486 1.34 -2.95 -26.29
CA GLU A 486 0.88 -2.98 -27.69
C GLU A 486 -0.60 -3.42 -27.79
#